data_AF-A0A2H4ZBW4-F1
#
_entry.id   AF-A0A2H4ZBW4-F1
#
_cell.length_a   1.000
_cell.length_b   1.000
_cell.length_c   1.000
_cell.angle_alpha   90.00
_cell.angle_beta   90.00
_cell.angle_gamma   90.00
#
_symmetry.space_group_name_H-M   'P 1'
#
loop_
_entity.id
_entity.type
_entity.pdbx_description
1 polymer ?
#
loop_
_entity_poly.entity_id
_entity_poly.type
_entity_poly.pdbx_seq_one_letter_code
_entity_poly.pdbx_strand_id
1 'polypeptide(L)'
;ANTDAQIISVSKSKNKIVLGKETSKGLGAGANPDVGRQAAIESAEEIKDALKGADMVFVAAGMGGGTGTGAAPIIAKLAREQGALTFGIITTPFSFEGRARNSYAIQGTEELRKHVDSLIIISNDRLLEVIGDVPLKDSFKEADNILRQGVQTITDLIAVPSLINLDFADIKTVMKNKGNALFGIGIGSGKDKAIEAANKA
;
A
#
# COMPACT_ATOMS: atom_id res chain seq x y z
N ALA A 1 9.84 -3.68 -3.61
CA ALA A 1 10.94 -2.95 -4.25
C ALA A 1 11.45 -1.90 -3.26
N ASN A 2 12.77 -1.65 -3.18
CA ASN A 2 13.33 -0.64 -2.28
C ASN A 2 14.66 -0.10 -2.85
N THR A 3 15.00 1.16 -2.59
CA THR A 3 16.30 1.76 -2.92
C THR A 3 17.40 1.35 -1.94
N ASP A 4 17.03 0.89 -0.74
CA ASP A 4 17.98 0.37 0.24
C ASP A 4 18.24 -1.12 -0.01
N ALA A 5 19.47 -1.43 -0.43
CA ALA A 5 19.90 -2.78 -0.76
C ALA A 5 20.09 -3.66 0.48
N GLN A 6 20.37 -3.08 1.65
CA GLN A 6 20.48 -3.83 2.89
C GLN A 6 19.10 -4.28 3.35
N ILE A 7 18.12 -3.39 3.33
CA ILE A 7 16.73 -3.69 3.72
C ILE A 7 16.11 -4.73 2.78
N ILE A 8 16.36 -4.64 1.48
CA ILE A 8 15.77 -5.61 0.54
C ILE A 8 16.42 -6.99 0.63
N SER A 9 17.70 -7.08 1.03
CA SER A 9 18.40 -8.37 1.16
C SER A 9 17.70 -9.29 2.17
N VAL A 10 17.24 -8.73 3.31
CA VAL A 10 16.54 -9.45 4.38
C VAL A 10 15.04 -9.63 4.12
N SER A 11 14.50 -9.09 3.03
CA SER A 11 13.09 -9.30 2.65
C SER A 11 12.80 -10.78 2.38
N LYS A 12 11.62 -11.24 2.81
CA LYS A 12 11.13 -12.61 2.53
C LYS A 12 10.51 -12.76 1.13
N SER A 13 10.37 -11.66 0.38
CA SER A 13 9.81 -11.70 -0.98
C SER A 13 10.71 -12.52 -1.90
N LYS A 14 10.11 -13.35 -2.77
CA LYS A 14 10.81 -14.06 -3.85
C LYS A 14 11.34 -13.09 -4.90
N ASN A 15 10.52 -12.12 -5.28
CA ASN A 15 10.87 -11.10 -6.28
C ASN A 15 11.35 -9.84 -5.54
N LYS A 16 12.65 -9.56 -5.63
CA LYS A 16 13.33 -8.44 -4.97
C LYS A 16 13.90 -7.52 -6.04
N ILE A 17 13.42 -6.27 -6.06
CA ILE A 17 13.88 -5.24 -7.00
C ILE A 17 14.55 -4.13 -6.21
N VAL A 18 15.86 -3.98 -6.40
CA VAL A 18 16.62 -2.85 -5.87
C VAL A 18 16.41 -1.67 -6.83
N LEU A 19 15.70 -0.65 -6.34
CA LEU A 19 15.37 0.53 -7.13
C LEU A 19 16.58 1.45 -7.24
N GLY A 20 16.81 2.01 -8.43
CA GLY A 20 17.82 3.05 -8.65
C GLY A 20 19.21 2.64 -8.16
N LYS A 21 19.79 1.60 -8.76
CA LYS A 21 21.13 1.09 -8.39
C LYS A 21 22.18 2.18 -8.54
N GLU A 22 22.06 3.01 -9.58
CA GLU A 22 22.95 4.16 -9.79
C GLU A 22 22.52 5.38 -8.98
N THR A 23 21.21 5.67 -8.95
CA THR A 23 20.65 6.83 -8.24
C THR A 23 20.94 6.81 -6.74
N SER A 24 20.73 5.67 -6.08
CA SER A 24 20.84 5.53 -4.62
C SER A 24 22.11 4.83 -4.15
N LYS A 25 22.83 4.16 -5.06
CA LYS A 25 23.97 3.27 -4.74
C LYS A 25 23.65 2.23 -3.66
N GLY A 26 22.38 1.85 -3.53
CA GLY A 26 21.88 0.92 -2.52
C GLY A 26 21.78 1.49 -1.11
N LEU A 27 21.94 2.81 -0.91
CA LEU A 27 21.93 3.47 0.40
C LEU A 27 20.56 4.02 0.81
N GLY A 28 19.53 3.81 -0.02
CA GLY A 28 18.20 4.36 0.21
C GLY A 28 18.00 5.77 -0.35
N ALA A 29 16.79 6.31 -0.19
CA ALA A 29 16.40 7.60 -0.77
C ALA A 29 16.63 8.81 0.16
N GLY A 30 17.20 8.62 1.36
CA GLY A 30 17.53 9.71 2.28
C GLY A 30 16.33 10.59 2.69
N ALA A 31 15.14 10.01 2.83
CA ALA A 31 13.87 10.72 3.06
C ALA A 31 13.48 11.75 1.98
N ASN A 32 14.11 11.71 0.80
CA ASN A 32 13.78 12.57 -0.33
C ASN A 32 12.88 11.82 -1.35
N PRO A 33 11.62 12.25 -1.56
CA PRO A 33 10.72 11.64 -2.54
C PRO A 33 11.25 11.69 -3.98
N ASP A 34 11.98 12.73 -4.37
CA ASP A 34 12.48 12.87 -5.74
C ASP A 34 13.51 11.79 -6.08
N VAL A 35 14.36 11.43 -5.11
CA VAL A 35 15.31 10.32 -5.23
C VAL A 35 14.57 9.00 -5.40
N GLY A 36 13.49 8.79 -4.62
CA GLY A 36 12.64 7.60 -4.75
C GLY A 36 11.96 7.52 -6.12
N ARG A 37 11.46 8.65 -6.63
CA ARG A 37 10.86 8.76 -7.97
C ARG A 37 11.88 8.45 -9.06
N GLN A 38 13.04 9.08 -9.03
CA GLN A 38 14.08 8.88 -10.04
C GLN A 38 14.58 7.43 -10.05
N ALA A 39 14.75 6.83 -8.86
CA ALA A 39 15.12 5.44 -8.72
C ALA A 39 14.08 4.48 -9.33
N ALA A 40 12.78 4.79 -9.20
CA ALA A 40 11.72 3.99 -9.82
C ALA A 40 11.68 4.15 -11.35
N ILE A 41 11.97 5.35 -11.86
CA ILE A 41 12.09 5.61 -13.31
C ILE A 41 13.29 4.87 -13.90
N GLU A 42 14.44 4.91 -13.22
CA GLU A 42 15.65 4.17 -13.61
C GLU A 42 15.36 2.66 -13.71
N SER A 43 14.60 2.12 -12.76
CA SER A 43 14.24 0.70 -12.71
C SER A 43 12.92 0.37 -13.44
N ALA A 44 12.42 1.23 -14.32
CA ALA A 44 11.08 1.07 -14.92
C ALA A 44 10.92 -0.24 -15.71
N GLU A 45 11.93 -0.66 -16.47
CA GLU A 45 11.86 -1.90 -17.24
C GLU A 45 11.84 -3.14 -16.33
N GLU A 46 12.67 -3.17 -15.28
CA GLU A 46 12.68 -4.26 -14.28
C GLU A 46 11.33 -4.34 -13.54
N ILE A 47 10.72 -3.18 -13.23
CA ILE A 47 9.39 -3.12 -12.64
C ILE A 47 8.33 -3.64 -13.62
N LYS A 48 8.37 -3.24 -14.89
CA LYS A 48 7.40 -3.69 -15.90
C LYS A 48 7.45 -5.20 -16.07
N ASP A 49 8.64 -5.76 -16.21
CA ASP A 49 8.86 -7.20 -16.34
C ASP A 49 8.31 -7.98 -15.14
N ALA A 50 8.50 -7.46 -13.93
CA ALA A 50 7.98 -8.09 -12.72
C ALA A 50 6.45 -8.02 -12.58
N LEU A 51 5.80 -7.06 -13.25
CA LEU A 51 4.35 -6.87 -13.24
C LEU A 51 3.65 -7.53 -14.44
N LYS A 52 4.41 -8.07 -15.39
CA LYS A 52 3.88 -8.60 -16.64
C LYS A 52 2.90 -9.74 -16.41
N GLY A 53 1.70 -9.61 -16.98
CA GLY A 53 0.64 -10.61 -16.88
C GLY A 53 -0.16 -10.58 -15.57
N ALA A 54 0.06 -9.58 -14.71
CA ALA A 54 -0.76 -9.40 -13.52
C ALA A 54 -2.14 -8.81 -13.88
N ASP A 55 -3.22 -9.49 -13.51
CA ASP A 55 -4.58 -8.96 -13.63
C ASP A 55 -4.88 -7.87 -12.60
N MET A 56 -4.21 -7.96 -11.44
CA MET A 56 -4.38 -7.07 -10.29
C MET A 56 -3.05 -6.81 -9.60
N VAL A 57 -2.81 -5.55 -9.22
CA VAL A 57 -1.58 -5.12 -8.55
C VAL A 57 -1.92 -4.29 -7.32
N PHE A 58 -1.35 -4.67 -6.17
CA PHE A 58 -1.43 -3.90 -4.94
C PHE A 58 -0.10 -3.17 -4.71
N VAL A 59 -0.15 -1.85 -4.64
CA VAL A 59 0.98 -0.99 -4.30
C VAL A 59 0.85 -0.57 -2.84
N ALA A 60 1.57 -1.29 -1.97
CA ALA A 60 1.62 -0.99 -0.55
C ALA A 60 2.84 -0.12 -0.20
N ALA A 61 2.63 1.04 0.44
CA ALA A 61 3.73 1.94 0.80
C ALA A 61 3.42 2.84 2.01
N GLY A 62 4.41 3.05 2.87
CA GLY A 62 4.39 4.11 3.87
C GLY A 62 4.72 5.47 3.24
N MET A 63 3.82 6.43 3.40
CA MET A 63 3.96 7.78 2.87
C MET A 63 4.73 8.69 3.85
N GLY A 64 5.39 9.70 3.29
CA GLY A 64 6.18 10.68 4.06
C GLY A 64 7.68 10.40 4.09
N GLY A 65 8.12 9.20 3.70
CA GLY A 65 9.52 8.88 3.43
C GLY A 65 9.98 9.27 2.03
N GLY A 66 11.16 8.80 1.61
CA GLY A 66 11.67 9.03 0.25
C GLY A 66 11.20 7.97 -0.74
N THR A 67 11.56 6.71 -0.50
CA THR A 67 11.31 5.62 -1.44
C THR A 67 9.83 5.35 -1.67
N GLY A 68 9.05 5.14 -0.60
CA GLY A 68 7.61 4.86 -0.71
C GLY A 68 6.86 5.98 -1.43
N THR A 69 7.01 7.21 -0.93
CA THR A 69 6.37 8.42 -1.46
C THR A 69 6.69 8.67 -2.94
N GLY A 70 7.95 8.51 -3.34
CA GLY A 70 8.40 8.78 -4.71
C GLY A 70 8.18 7.64 -5.70
N ALA A 71 8.42 6.40 -5.28
CA ALA A 71 8.38 5.24 -6.15
C ALA A 71 6.97 4.68 -6.34
N ALA A 72 6.12 4.71 -5.30
CA ALA A 72 4.79 4.11 -5.37
C ALA A 72 3.93 4.65 -6.53
N PRO A 73 3.86 5.97 -6.80
CA PRO A 73 3.10 6.48 -7.94
C PRO A 73 3.63 5.99 -9.30
N ILE A 74 4.94 5.84 -9.44
CA ILE A 74 5.57 5.34 -10.67
C ILE A 74 5.23 3.87 -10.88
N ILE A 75 5.35 3.04 -9.83
CA ILE A 75 5.00 1.61 -9.89
C ILE A 75 3.52 1.43 -10.23
N ALA A 76 2.62 2.21 -9.60
CA ALA A 76 1.19 2.17 -9.88
C ALA A 76 0.89 2.55 -11.34
N LYS A 77 1.55 3.58 -11.86
CA LYS A 77 1.42 4.00 -13.26
C LYS A 77 1.81 2.87 -14.21
N LEU A 78 2.95 2.23 -13.98
CA LEU A 78 3.45 1.13 -14.82
C LEU A 78 2.54 -0.12 -14.77
N ALA A 79 1.95 -0.41 -13.61
CA ALA A 79 0.96 -1.48 -13.47
C ALA A 79 -0.30 -1.19 -14.31
N ARG A 80 -0.82 0.04 -14.20
CA ARG A 80 -2.02 0.48 -14.91
C ARG A 80 -1.82 0.55 -16.42
N GLU A 81 -0.65 0.99 -16.89
CA GLU A 81 -0.27 0.98 -18.32
C GLU A 81 -0.24 -0.44 -18.90
N GLN A 82 0.03 -1.45 -18.08
CA GLN A 82 -0.04 -2.87 -18.46
C GLN A 82 -1.44 -3.48 -18.34
N GLY A 83 -2.45 -2.69 -17.97
CA GLY A 83 -3.86 -3.12 -17.91
C GLY A 83 -4.30 -3.77 -16.60
N ALA A 84 -3.43 -3.81 -15.59
CA ALA A 84 -3.74 -4.37 -14.28
C ALA A 84 -4.71 -3.47 -13.50
N LEU A 85 -5.68 -4.07 -12.79
CA LEU A 85 -6.49 -3.36 -11.81
C LEU A 85 -5.59 -2.99 -10.62
N THR A 86 -5.33 -1.69 -10.44
CA THR A 86 -4.26 -1.22 -9.56
C THR A 86 -4.83 -0.59 -8.29
N PHE A 87 -4.51 -1.16 -7.13
CA PHE A 87 -4.89 -0.64 -5.82
C PHE A 87 -3.69 0.00 -5.13
N GLY A 88 -3.85 1.20 -4.59
CA GLY A 88 -2.91 1.79 -3.65
C GLY A 88 -3.35 1.53 -2.22
N ILE A 89 -2.48 1.00 -1.37
CA ILE A 89 -2.75 0.85 0.07
C ILE A 89 -1.61 1.51 0.83
N ILE A 90 -1.90 2.61 1.50
CA ILE A 90 -0.86 3.46 2.05
C ILE A 90 -1.10 3.80 3.51
N THR A 91 -0.02 4.03 4.25
CA THR A 91 -0.09 4.63 5.58
C THR A 91 0.37 6.08 5.55
N THR A 92 -0.32 6.96 6.26
CA THR A 92 0.16 8.32 6.54
C THR A 92 0.98 8.31 7.82
N PRO A 93 2.03 9.15 7.94
CA PRO A 93 2.87 9.18 9.14
C PRO A 93 2.08 9.64 10.37
N PHE A 94 2.58 9.36 11.57
CA PHE A 94 2.03 9.93 12.80
C PHE A 94 2.26 11.44 12.85
N SER A 95 1.38 12.16 13.52
CA SER A 95 1.48 13.62 13.69
C SER A 95 2.80 14.06 14.35
N PHE A 96 3.40 13.22 15.22
CA PHE A 96 4.67 13.52 15.90
C PHE A 96 5.92 13.27 15.04
N GLU A 97 5.82 12.62 13.88
CA GLU A 97 6.98 12.33 13.02
C GLU A 97 7.51 13.56 12.27
N GLY A 98 6.81 14.69 12.37
CA GLY A 98 7.25 16.00 11.88
C GLY A 98 6.53 16.49 10.63
N ARG A 99 6.51 17.82 10.47
CA ARG A 99 5.76 18.51 9.40
C ARG A 99 6.24 18.16 7.99
N ALA A 100 7.56 17.96 7.82
CA ALA A 100 8.13 17.63 6.52
C ALA A 100 7.61 16.28 5.99
N ARG A 101 7.59 15.24 6.84
CA ARG A 101 7.03 13.92 6.49
C ARG A 101 5.55 14.01 6.12
N ASN A 102 4.77 14.76 6.90
CA ASN A 102 3.35 14.98 6.60
C ASN A 102 3.13 15.67 5.25
N SER A 103 3.91 16.71 4.94
CA SER A 103 3.83 17.40 3.65
C SER A 103 4.16 16.46 2.49
N TYR A 104 5.23 15.67 2.60
CA TYR A 104 5.58 14.67 1.59
C TYR A 104 4.50 13.59 1.47
N ALA A 105 3.90 13.16 2.58
CA ALA A 105 2.87 12.15 2.55
C ALA A 105 1.62 12.64 1.79
N ILE A 106 1.20 13.89 2.01
CA ILE A 106 0.08 14.51 1.27
C ILE A 106 0.39 14.56 -0.22
N GLN A 107 1.58 15.05 -0.60
CA GLN A 107 1.99 15.17 -2.00
C GLN A 107 2.07 13.81 -2.70
N GLY A 108 2.71 12.82 -2.06
CA GLY A 108 2.81 11.46 -2.61
C GLY A 108 1.47 10.75 -2.72
N THR A 109 0.57 10.98 -1.77
CA THR A 109 -0.81 10.45 -1.79
C THR A 109 -1.59 11.01 -2.98
N GLU A 110 -1.54 12.33 -3.19
CA GLU A 110 -2.24 12.97 -4.31
C GLU A 110 -1.65 12.59 -5.67
N GLU A 111 -0.34 12.35 -5.73
CA GLU A 111 0.28 11.83 -6.95
C GLU A 111 -0.10 10.36 -7.19
N LEU A 112 -0.07 9.50 -6.17
CA LEU A 112 -0.46 8.10 -6.29
C LEU A 112 -1.92 7.96 -6.73
N ARG A 113 -2.82 8.79 -6.18
CA ARG A 113 -4.26 8.84 -6.52
C ARG A 113 -4.51 8.90 -8.02
N LYS A 114 -3.67 9.59 -8.78
CA LYS A 114 -3.82 9.74 -10.25
C LYS A 114 -3.56 8.44 -11.00
N HIS A 115 -2.80 7.52 -10.40
CA HIS A 115 -2.26 6.34 -11.07
C HIS A 115 -2.84 5.03 -10.55
N VAL A 116 -3.79 5.07 -9.61
CA VAL A 116 -4.50 3.89 -9.09
C VAL A 116 -5.98 3.93 -9.44
N ASP A 117 -6.62 2.77 -9.46
CA ASP A 117 -8.07 2.63 -9.61
C ASP A 117 -8.80 2.91 -8.30
N SER A 118 -8.22 2.44 -7.20
CA SER A 118 -8.71 2.64 -5.84
C SER A 118 -7.55 2.85 -4.87
N LEU A 119 -7.73 3.77 -3.92
CA LEU A 119 -6.75 4.17 -2.93
C LEU A 119 -7.33 4.00 -1.53
N ILE A 120 -6.66 3.17 -0.72
CA ILE A 120 -6.95 2.95 0.69
C ILE A 120 -5.89 3.69 1.49
N ILE A 121 -6.35 4.62 2.34
CA ILE A 121 -5.48 5.45 3.19
C ILE A 121 -5.69 5.05 4.64
N ILE A 122 -4.63 4.54 5.27
CA ILE A 122 -4.61 4.18 6.68
C ILE A 122 -3.90 5.31 7.44
N SER A 123 -4.62 5.94 8.35
CA SER A 123 -4.04 6.98 9.19
C SER A 123 -3.40 6.35 10.43
N ASN A 124 -2.08 6.52 10.57
CA ASN A 124 -1.37 6.05 11.75
C ASN A 124 -1.86 6.74 13.04
N ASP A 125 -2.33 8.00 12.97
CA ASP A 125 -2.93 8.68 14.12
C ASP A 125 -4.26 8.03 14.55
N ARG A 126 -5.13 7.68 13.59
CA ARG A 126 -6.37 6.94 13.90
C ARG A 126 -6.10 5.54 14.47
N LEU A 127 -5.00 4.92 14.05
CA LEU A 127 -4.51 3.67 14.62
C LEU A 127 -4.18 3.81 16.10
N LEU A 128 -3.52 4.91 16.52
CA LEU A 128 -3.22 5.15 17.93
C LEU A 128 -4.47 5.33 18.79
N GLU A 129 -5.49 6.02 18.26
CA GLU A 129 -6.77 6.20 18.96
C GLU A 129 -7.43 4.85 19.30
N VAL A 130 -7.28 3.85 18.42
CA VAL A 130 -7.87 2.52 18.58
C VAL A 130 -7.03 1.61 19.47
N ILE A 131 -5.69 1.69 19.37
CA ILE A 131 -4.78 0.77 20.09
C ILE A 131 -4.47 1.28 21.52
N GLY A 132 -4.55 2.59 21.76
CA GLY A 132 -4.20 3.22 23.03
C GLY A 132 -2.69 3.46 23.19
N ASP A 133 -2.24 3.53 24.45
CA ASP A 133 -0.89 3.96 24.84
C ASP A 133 0.13 2.80 24.76
N VAL A 134 0.40 2.33 23.53
CA VAL A 134 1.39 1.29 23.23
C VAL A 134 2.75 1.87 22.85
N PRO A 135 3.86 1.14 23.08
CA PRO A 135 5.18 1.55 22.61
C PRO A 135 5.19 1.79 21.10
N LEU A 136 5.91 2.82 20.66
CA LEU A 136 6.00 3.23 19.25
C LEU A 136 6.39 2.08 18.29
N LYS A 137 7.22 1.13 18.75
CA LYS A 137 7.59 -0.03 17.92
C LYS A 137 6.42 -0.97 17.65
N ASP A 138 5.51 -1.10 18.60
CA ASP A 138 4.36 -1.99 18.48
C ASP A 138 3.24 -1.33 17.68
N SER A 139 3.09 0.00 17.72
CA SER A 139 2.15 0.72 16.84
C SER A 139 2.50 0.57 15.36
N PHE A 140 3.78 0.52 14.98
CA PHE A 140 4.19 0.21 13.60
C PHE A 140 3.82 -1.22 13.18
N LYS A 141 3.94 -2.21 14.06
CA LYS A 141 3.51 -3.59 13.76
C LYS A 141 2.02 -3.67 13.53
N GLU A 142 1.23 -2.90 14.28
CA GLU A 142 -0.21 -2.87 14.05
C GLU A 142 -0.59 -2.16 12.76
N ALA A 143 0.12 -1.09 12.37
CA ALA A 143 -0.05 -0.49 11.05
C ALA A 143 0.25 -1.52 9.92
N ASP A 144 1.30 -2.32 10.07
CA ASP A 144 1.62 -3.41 9.15
C ASP A 144 0.54 -4.51 9.15
N ASN A 145 -0.04 -4.83 10.30
CA ASN A 145 -1.16 -5.78 10.40
C ASN A 145 -2.41 -5.26 9.66
N ILE A 146 -2.77 -3.98 9.80
CA ILE A 146 -3.88 -3.38 9.07
C ILE A 146 -3.61 -3.39 7.57
N LEU A 147 -2.39 -3.03 7.14
CA LEU A 147 -2.00 -3.12 5.73
C LEU A 147 -2.18 -4.54 5.19
N ARG A 148 -1.71 -5.55 5.95
CA ARG A 148 -1.88 -6.96 5.59
C ARG A 148 -3.35 -7.33 5.50
N GLN A 149 -4.18 -6.94 6.46
CA GLN A 149 -5.62 -7.25 6.46
C GLN A 149 -6.36 -6.59 5.28
N GLY A 150 -5.99 -5.36 4.92
CA GLY A 150 -6.57 -4.67 3.76
C GLY A 150 -6.31 -5.43 2.45
N VAL A 151 -5.07 -5.90 2.24
CA VAL A 151 -4.74 -6.76 1.09
C VAL A 151 -5.49 -8.09 1.20
N GLN A 152 -5.40 -8.76 2.35
CA GLN A 152 -5.96 -10.09 2.59
C GLN A 152 -7.45 -10.14 2.30
N THR A 153 -8.20 -9.12 2.71
CA THR A 153 -9.66 -9.13 2.53
C THR A 153 -10.05 -9.05 1.06
N ILE A 154 -9.37 -8.21 0.26
CA ILE A 154 -9.65 -8.13 -1.18
C ILE A 154 -9.22 -9.42 -1.87
N THR A 155 -8.07 -9.98 -1.50
CA THR A 155 -7.59 -11.23 -2.09
C THR A 155 -8.45 -12.43 -1.70
N ASP A 156 -8.98 -12.49 -0.47
CA ASP A 156 -9.81 -13.60 0.00
C ASP A 156 -11.17 -13.64 -0.68
N LEU A 157 -11.75 -12.47 -0.99
CA LEU A 157 -12.98 -12.37 -1.77
C LEU A 157 -12.86 -12.96 -3.17
N ILE A 158 -11.64 -13.02 -3.73
CA ILE A 158 -11.35 -13.55 -5.06
C ILE A 158 -10.85 -15.00 -4.99
N ALA A 159 -9.96 -15.29 -4.03
CA ALA A 159 -9.19 -16.51 -3.98
C ALA A 159 -9.89 -17.66 -3.25
N VAL A 160 -10.84 -17.37 -2.35
CA VAL A 160 -11.54 -18.39 -1.57
C VAL A 160 -12.94 -18.60 -2.16
N PRO A 161 -13.22 -19.77 -2.75
CA PRO A 161 -14.58 -20.12 -3.16
C PRO A 161 -15.50 -20.08 -1.94
N SER A 162 -16.49 -19.20 -1.94
CA SER A 162 -17.48 -19.09 -0.87
C SER A 162 -18.89 -19.40 -1.39
N LEU A 163 -19.86 -19.61 -0.50
CA LEU A 163 -21.26 -19.84 -0.85
C LEU A 163 -21.88 -18.68 -1.66
N ILE A 164 -21.30 -17.49 -1.57
CA ILE A 164 -21.61 -16.31 -2.41
C ILE A 164 -20.30 -15.94 -3.10
N ASN A 165 -20.09 -16.47 -4.30
CA ASN A 165 -18.89 -16.17 -5.07
C ASN A 165 -19.04 -14.78 -5.72
N LEU A 166 -18.27 -13.81 -5.25
CA LEU A 166 -18.04 -12.58 -6.01
C LEU A 166 -16.97 -12.90 -7.05
N ASP A 167 -17.23 -12.57 -8.31
CA ASP A 167 -16.23 -12.79 -9.34
C ASP A 167 -15.28 -11.58 -9.48
N PHE A 168 -14.16 -11.79 -10.18
CA PHE A 168 -13.20 -10.72 -10.42
C PHE A 168 -13.79 -9.56 -11.24
N ALA A 169 -14.79 -9.83 -12.10
CA ALA A 169 -15.43 -8.82 -12.92
C ALA A 169 -16.32 -7.89 -12.08
N ASP A 170 -17.00 -8.42 -11.06
CA ASP A 170 -17.78 -7.67 -10.08
C ASP A 170 -16.89 -6.72 -9.29
N ILE A 171 -15.77 -7.22 -8.76
CA ILE A 171 -14.80 -6.40 -8.02
C ILE A 171 -14.20 -5.33 -8.93
N LYS A 172 -13.81 -5.70 -10.16
CA LYS A 172 -13.31 -4.74 -11.15
C LYS A 172 -14.34 -3.66 -11.45
N THR A 173 -15.61 -4.01 -11.57
CA THR A 173 -16.69 -3.04 -11.87
C THR A 173 -16.95 -2.11 -10.69
N VAL A 174 -16.91 -2.64 -9.47
CA VAL A 174 -17.12 -1.85 -8.24
C VAL A 174 -15.92 -0.99 -7.88
N MET A 175 -14.68 -1.41 -8.16
CA MET A 175 -13.47 -0.75 -7.67
C MET A 175 -12.72 0.07 -8.71
N LYS A 176 -12.97 -0.14 -10.01
CA LYS A 176 -12.28 0.60 -11.09
C LYS A 176 -12.66 2.08 -11.05
N ASN A 177 -11.64 2.95 -11.07
CA ASN A 177 -11.76 4.41 -11.05
C ASN A 177 -12.62 5.00 -9.90
N LYS A 178 -12.67 4.35 -8.73
CA LYS A 178 -13.44 4.88 -7.58
C LYS A 178 -12.70 5.96 -6.79
N GLY A 179 -11.38 6.05 -6.91
CA GLY A 179 -10.59 7.01 -6.15
C GLY A 179 -10.45 6.57 -4.69
N ASN A 180 -10.95 7.36 -3.72
CA ASN A 180 -10.86 6.99 -2.30
C ASN A 180 -11.80 5.83 -1.97
N ALA A 181 -11.25 4.78 -1.39
CA ALA A 181 -12.03 3.72 -0.74
C ALA A 181 -11.79 3.76 0.77
N LEU A 182 -12.88 3.65 1.54
CA LEU A 182 -12.81 3.37 2.97
C LEU A 182 -12.92 1.87 3.17
N PHE A 183 -12.16 1.37 4.15
CA PHE A 183 -12.16 -0.02 4.54
C PHE A 183 -12.51 -0.14 6.01
N GLY A 184 -13.49 -0.98 6.32
CA GLY A 184 -13.98 -1.25 7.67
C GLY A 184 -13.89 -2.75 7.95
N ILE A 185 -13.31 -3.12 9.09
CA ILE A 185 -13.22 -4.52 9.53
C ILE A 185 -13.91 -4.63 10.89
N GLY A 186 -15.02 -5.34 10.92
CA GLY A 186 -15.72 -5.67 12.15
C GLY A 186 -15.58 -7.14 12.50
N ILE A 187 -15.27 -7.42 13.77
CA ILE A 187 -15.22 -8.78 14.31
C ILE A 187 -16.33 -8.92 15.35
N GLY A 188 -17.21 -9.90 15.14
CA GLY A 188 -18.30 -10.24 16.05
C GLY A 188 -18.20 -11.69 16.50
N SER A 189 -18.77 -12.00 17.67
CA SER A 189 -18.76 -13.35 18.24
C SER A 189 -20.11 -13.72 18.85
N GLY A 190 -20.38 -15.01 19.05
CA GLY A 190 -21.65 -15.48 19.61
C GLY A 190 -22.83 -15.47 18.62
N LYS A 191 -24.04 -15.32 19.16
CA LYS A 191 -25.30 -15.54 18.42
C LYS A 191 -25.61 -14.41 17.43
N ASP A 192 -25.26 -13.17 17.78
CA ASP A 192 -25.50 -11.96 16.97
C ASP A 192 -24.23 -11.49 16.23
N LYS A 193 -23.26 -12.39 16.06
CA LYS A 193 -21.93 -12.09 15.48
C LYS A 193 -21.97 -11.32 14.15
N ALA A 194 -22.97 -11.57 13.31
CA ALA A 194 -23.09 -10.90 12.02
C ALA A 194 -23.48 -9.43 12.17
N ILE A 195 -24.43 -9.13 13.05
CA ILE A 195 -24.89 -7.77 13.34
C ILE A 195 -23.80 -7.01 14.09
N GLU A 196 -23.17 -7.66 15.06
CA GLU A 196 -22.07 -7.07 15.83
C GLU A 196 -20.87 -6.72 14.93
N ALA A 197 -20.49 -7.64 14.03
CA ALA A 197 -19.45 -7.37 13.04
C ALA A 197 -19.85 -6.21 12.11
N ALA A 198 -21.07 -6.18 11.59
CA ALA A 198 -21.52 -5.10 10.71
C ALA A 198 -21.53 -3.72 11.38
N ASN A 199 -21.89 -3.65 12.67
CA ASN A 199 -21.88 -2.38 13.42
C ASN A 199 -20.46 -1.89 13.78
N LYS A 200 -19.48 -2.81 13.84
CA LYS A 200 -18.08 -2.50 14.15
C LYS A 200 -17.25 -2.18 12.90
N ALA A 201 -17.70 -2.61 11.72
CA ALA A 201 -17.07 -2.33 10.43
C ALA A 201 -17.38 -0.92 9.96
#